data_AF-A0A6G7Z534-F1
#
_entry.id   AF-A0A6G7Z534-F1
#
_cell.length_a   1.000
_cell.length_b   1.000
_cell.length_c   1.000
_cell.angle_alpha   90.00
_cell.angle_beta   90.00
_cell.angle_gamma   90.00
#
_symmetry.space_group_name_H-M   'P 1'
#
loop_
_entity.id
_entity.type
_entity.pdbx_description
1 polymer ?
#
loop_
_entity_poly.entity_id
_entity_poly.type
_entity_poly.pdbx_seq_one_letter_code
_entity_poly.pdbx_strand_id
1 'polypeptide(L)'
;MDIQQAAIDAYVDRDDSVSERFRAYGAALSFAGGADNAGLVGAIENCLASGCVSDLEAGVAAYQLLGLEPVAALVKRAHAEYVRMRPDGPSQELAEADERFWDELDAHWFAFDVTEQLDLLSSHVQDASEVDE
;
A
#
# COMPACT_ATOMS: atom_id res chain seq x y z
N MET A 1 8.91 -16.12 14.51
CA MET A 1 8.99 -14.86 13.77
C MET A 1 7.59 -14.57 13.28
N ASP A 2 7.10 -13.34 13.43
CA ASP A 2 5.80 -12.95 12.90
C ASP A 2 5.86 -13.02 11.36
N ILE A 3 4.92 -13.74 10.73
CA ILE A 3 4.90 -13.92 9.27
C ILE A 3 4.81 -12.58 8.54
N GLN A 4 4.11 -11.62 9.13
CA GLN A 4 3.95 -10.29 8.54
C GLN A 4 5.29 -9.56 8.49
N GLN A 5 6.02 -9.59 9.60
CA GLN A 5 7.35 -9.00 9.65
C GLN A 5 8.31 -9.72 8.69
N ALA A 6 8.28 -11.05 8.62
CA ALA A 6 9.10 -11.81 7.69
C ALA A 6 8.79 -11.46 6.22
N ALA A 7 7.53 -11.23 5.87
CA ALA A 7 7.13 -10.80 4.53
C ALA A 7 7.60 -9.38 4.22
N ILE A 8 7.45 -8.45 5.17
CA ILE A 8 7.98 -7.08 5.05
C ILE A 8 9.50 -7.10 4.85
N ASP A 9 10.23 -7.87 5.67
CA ASP A 9 11.68 -8.00 5.58
C ASP A 9 12.09 -8.55 4.20
N ALA A 10 11.42 -9.61 3.73
CA ALA A 10 11.67 -10.18 2.40
C ALA A 10 11.41 -9.18 1.25
N TYR A 11 10.39 -8.32 1.38
CA TYR A 11 10.15 -7.23 0.42
C TYR A 11 11.27 -6.19 0.45
N VAL A 12 11.62 -5.69 1.65
CA VAL A 12 12.61 -4.64 1.86
C VAL A 12 14.00 -5.08 1.41
N ASP A 13 14.40 -6.30 1.75
CA ASP A 13 15.69 -6.89 1.40
C ASP A 13 15.75 -7.39 -0.05
N ARG A 14 14.61 -7.36 -0.77
CA ARG A 14 14.45 -7.91 -2.13
C ARG A 14 14.89 -9.37 -2.18
N ASP A 15 14.43 -10.16 -1.22
CA ASP A 15 14.80 -11.56 -1.09
C ASP A 15 14.16 -12.40 -2.19
N ASP A 16 14.93 -12.69 -3.23
CA ASP A 16 14.49 -13.50 -4.37
C ASP A 16 14.35 -15.00 -4.05
N SER A 17 14.72 -15.45 -2.84
CA SER A 17 14.61 -16.86 -2.43
C SER A 17 13.21 -17.29 -1.99
N VAL A 18 12.33 -16.33 -1.67
CA VAL A 18 10.92 -16.59 -1.35
C VAL A 18 10.03 -16.40 -2.58
N SER A 19 8.77 -16.81 -2.49
CA SER A 19 7.83 -16.65 -3.61
C SER A 19 7.48 -15.18 -3.89
N GLU A 20 7.17 -14.87 -5.15
CA GLU A 20 6.72 -13.53 -5.56
C GLU A 20 5.49 -13.07 -4.77
N ARG A 21 4.56 -14.01 -4.50
CA ARG A 21 3.35 -13.73 -3.72
C ARG A 21 3.67 -13.36 -2.27
N PHE A 22 4.70 -13.97 -1.67
CA PHE A 22 5.16 -13.64 -0.32
C PHE A 22 5.80 -12.24 -0.26
N ARG A 23 6.65 -11.89 -1.23
CA ARG A 23 7.18 -10.51 -1.34
C ARG A 23 6.09 -9.47 -1.59
N ALA A 24 5.12 -9.78 -2.45
CA ALA A 24 3.99 -8.89 -2.69
C ALA A 24 3.17 -8.68 -1.41
N TYR A 25 2.93 -9.73 -0.63
CA TYR A 25 2.29 -9.60 0.68
C TYR A 25 3.06 -8.65 1.61
N GLY A 26 4.40 -8.74 1.64
CA GLY A 26 5.26 -7.79 2.34
C GLY A 26 5.11 -6.34 1.88
N ALA A 27 5.09 -6.10 0.56
CA ALA A 27 4.88 -4.78 -0.02
C ALA A 27 3.51 -4.19 0.36
N ALA A 28 2.46 -5.01 0.30
CA ALA A 28 1.09 -4.62 0.66
C ALA A 28 0.98 -4.29 2.17
N LEU A 29 1.61 -5.05 3.04
CA LEU A 29 1.68 -4.78 4.48
C LEU A 29 2.44 -3.48 4.79
N SER A 30 3.59 -3.28 4.14
CA SER A 30 4.40 -2.08 4.32
C SER A 30 3.63 -0.82 3.93
N PHE A 31 2.94 -0.84 2.79
CA PHE A 31 2.09 0.28 2.36
C PHE A 31 0.89 0.46 3.29
N ALA A 32 0.19 -0.62 3.66
CA ALA A 32 -0.99 -0.55 4.53
C ALA A 32 -0.65 0.05 5.90
N GLY A 33 0.47 -0.33 6.50
CA GLY A 33 0.91 0.25 7.77
C GLY A 33 1.19 1.75 7.68
N GLY A 34 1.71 2.23 6.53
CA GLY A 34 1.85 3.66 6.26
C GLY A 34 0.49 4.38 6.18
N ALA A 35 -0.45 3.80 5.44
CA ALA A 35 -1.79 4.34 5.25
C ALA A 35 -2.63 4.33 6.54
N ASP A 36 -2.54 3.28 7.35
CA ASP A 36 -3.25 3.20 8.64
C ASP A 36 -2.73 4.23 9.65
N ASN A 37 -1.44 4.59 9.58
CA ASN A 37 -0.85 5.59 10.47
C ASN A 37 -1.12 7.03 10.04
N ALA A 38 -1.16 7.31 8.73
CA ALA A 38 -1.21 8.68 8.20
C ALA A 38 -2.48 9.01 7.38
N GLY A 39 -3.39 8.07 7.21
CA GLY A 39 -4.37 8.11 6.13
C GLY A 39 -3.76 7.64 4.80
N LEU A 40 -4.59 7.18 3.86
CA LEU A 40 -4.17 6.77 2.53
C LEU A 40 -3.40 7.90 1.85
N VAL A 41 -3.92 9.13 1.90
CA VAL A 41 -3.27 10.19 1.16
C VAL A 41 -2.07 10.79 1.88
N GLY A 42 -2.03 10.72 3.22
CA GLY A 42 -0.81 10.97 3.98
C GLY A 42 0.30 9.96 3.63
N ALA A 43 -0.02 8.69 3.43
CA ALA A 43 0.95 7.69 2.98
C ALA A 43 1.47 7.99 1.56
N ILE A 44 0.59 8.38 0.65
CA ILE A 44 0.98 8.78 -0.72
C ILE A 44 1.89 10.00 -0.69
N GLU A 45 1.54 11.02 0.10
CA GLU A 45 2.39 12.20 0.30
C GLU A 45 3.78 11.80 0.80
N ASN A 46 3.86 10.93 1.81
CA ASN A 46 5.14 10.45 2.34
C ASN A 46 5.95 9.71 1.27
N CYS A 47 5.33 8.82 0.49
CA CYS A 47 6.01 8.13 -0.61
C CYS A 47 6.60 9.12 -1.62
N LEU A 48 5.83 10.13 -2.01
CA LEU A 48 6.27 11.14 -2.98
C LEU A 48 7.38 12.04 -2.40
N ALA A 49 7.23 12.48 -1.16
CA ALA A 49 8.20 13.35 -0.49
C ALA A 49 9.55 12.64 -0.22
N SER A 50 9.52 11.34 0.08
CA SER A 50 10.72 10.52 0.31
C SER A 50 11.38 10.00 -0.97
N GLY A 51 10.78 10.24 -2.15
CA GLY A 51 11.28 9.69 -3.41
C GLY A 51 11.01 8.18 -3.58
N CYS A 52 10.16 7.62 -2.73
CA CYS A 52 9.75 6.21 -2.67
C CYS A 52 8.58 5.91 -3.63
N VAL A 53 8.57 6.52 -4.82
CA VAL A 53 7.49 6.30 -5.81
C VAL A 53 7.40 4.82 -6.22
N SER A 54 8.54 4.14 -6.28
CA SER A 54 8.61 2.70 -6.54
C SER A 54 7.88 1.87 -5.49
N ASP A 55 7.84 2.31 -4.22
CA ASP A 55 7.15 1.59 -3.15
C ASP A 55 5.63 1.73 -3.28
N LEU A 56 5.14 2.89 -3.74
CA LEU A 56 3.73 3.07 -4.08
C LEU A 56 3.33 2.17 -5.25
N GLU A 57 4.13 2.12 -6.31
CA GLU A 57 3.90 1.22 -7.46
C GLU A 57 3.95 -0.26 -7.05
N ALA A 58 4.88 -0.63 -6.17
CA ALA A 58 4.99 -1.98 -5.63
C ALA A 58 3.78 -2.37 -4.78
N GLY A 59 3.31 -1.49 -3.88
CA GLY A 59 2.10 -1.71 -3.09
C GLY A 59 0.85 -1.88 -3.96
N VAL A 60 0.72 -1.05 -4.99
CA VAL A 60 -0.34 -1.17 -6.00
C VAL A 60 -0.28 -2.51 -6.74
N ALA A 61 0.89 -2.90 -7.24
CA ALA A 61 1.07 -4.17 -7.94
C ALA A 61 0.79 -5.37 -7.01
N ALA A 62 1.19 -5.27 -5.75
CA ALA A 62 0.94 -6.26 -4.73
C ALA A 62 -0.55 -6.46 -4.45
N TYR A 63 -1.32 -5.38 -4.24
CA TYR A 63 -2.77 -5.49 -4.08
C TYR A 63 -3.42 -6.18 -5.28
N GLN A 64 -2.96 -5.91 -6.51
CA GLN A 64 -3.46 -6.61 -7.69
C GLN A 64 -3.11 -8.11 -7.67
N LEU A 65 -1.87 -8.46 -7.35
CA LEU A 65 -1.44 -9.87 -7.29
C LEU A 65 -2.17 -10.67 -6.20
N LEU A 66 -2.54 -10.01 -5.11
CA LEU A 66 -3.23 -10.62 -3.96
C LEU A 66 -4.74 -10.76 -4.16
N GLY A 67 -5.32 -10.21 -5.23
CA GLY A 67 -6.77 -10.21 -5.47
C GLY A 67 -7.52 -9.12 -4.70
N LEU A 68 -6.82 -8.01 -4.39
CA LEU A 68 -7.34 -6.81 -3.73
C LEU A 68 -7.46 -5.66 -4.74
N GLU A 69 -7.99 -5.93 -5.93
CA GLU A 69 -8.10 -4.96 -7.03
C GLU A 69 -8.87 -3.68 -6.66
N PRO A 70 -9.94 -3.71 -5.84
CA PRO A 70 -10.60 -2.48 -5.39
C PRO A 70 -9.66 -1.56 -4.58
N VAL A 71 -8.81 -2.15 -3.73
CA VAL A 71 -7.81 -1.40 -2.95
C VAL A 71 -6.75 -0.82 -3.88
N ALA A 72 -6.24 -1.62 -4.83
CA ALA A 72 -5.29 -1.15 -5.83
C ALA A 72 -5.85 0.03 -6.66
N ALA A 73 -7.12 -0.04 -7.05
CA ALA A 73 -7.80 1.01 -7.79
C ALA A 73 -7.96 2.29 -6.95
N LEU A 74 -8.28 2.15 -5.66
CA LEU A 74 -8.35 3.27 -4.73
C LEU A 74 -6.98 3.96 -4.59
N VAL A 75 -5.90 3.22 -4.36
CA VAL A 75 -4.54 3.78 -4.23
C VAL A 75 -4.13 4.50 -5.51
N LYS A 76 -4.36 3.90 -6.69
CA LYS A 76 -4.09 4.56 -7.99
C LYS A 76 -4.86 5.87 -8.14
N ARG A 77 -6.14 5.87 -7.78
CA ARG A 77 -6.99 7.08 -7.83
C ARG A 77 -6.48 8.14 -6.87
N ALA A 78 -6.21 7.78 -5.63
CA ALA A 78 -5.71 8.71 -4.62
C ALA A 78 -4.37 9.33 -5.04
N HIS A 79 -3.47 8.56 -5.65
CA HIS A 79 -2.21 9.08 -6.16
C HIS A 79 -2.43 10.08 -7.30
N ALA A 80 -3.27 9.75 -8.28
CA ALA A 80 -3.58 10.66 -9.38
C ALA A 80 -4.22 11.98 -8.90
N GLU A 81 -5.10 11.89 -7.91
CA GLU A 81 -5.77 13.06 -7.33
C GLU A 81 -4.82 13.89 -6.48
N TYR A 82 -3.93 13.28 -5.70
CA TYR A 82 -2.88 14.00 -4.99
C TYR A 82 -2.01 14.84 -5.94
N VAL A 83 -1.54 14.25 -7.04
CA VAL A 83 -0.73 14.95 -8.04
C VAL A 83 -1.52 16.09 -8.71
N ARG A 84 -2.83 15.91 -8.95
CA ARG A 84 -3.71 16.96 -9.48
C ARG A 84 -3.86 18.12 -8.51
N MET A 85 -4.02 17.83 -7.21
CA MET A 85 -4.25 18.81 -6.16
C MET A 85 -2.98 19.58 -5.79
N ARG A 86 -1.82 18.92 -5.86
CA ARG A 86 -0.51 19.47 -5.47
C ARG A 86 0.51 19.37 -6.61
N PRO A 87 0.28 20.02 -7.77
CA PRO A 87 1.22 19.99 -8.88
C PRO A 87 2.61 20.55 -8.54
N ASP A 88 2.68 21.45 -7.55
CA ASP A 88 3.93 22.09 -7.11
C ASP A 88 4.51 21.47 -5.81
N GLY A 89 3.86 20.42 -5.27
CA GLY A 89 4.36 19.64 -4.14
C GLY A 89 3.63 19.85 -2.80
N PRO A 90 4.10 19.19 -1.72
CA PRO A 90 3.39 19.05 -0.44
C PRO A 90 3.21 20.35 0.35
N SER A 91 3.96 21.41 0.05
CA SER A 91 3.80 22.71 0.73
C SER A 91 2.63 23.54 0.21
N GLN A 92 1.95 23.08 -0.85
CA GLN A 92 0.83 23.79 -1.44
C GLN A 92 -0.42 23.66 -0.55
N GLU A 93 -1.00 24.80 -0.18
CA GLU A 93 -2.31 24.83 0.49
C GLU A 93 -3.38 24.25 -0.45
N LEU A 94 -4.23 23.39 0.11
CA LEU A 94 -5.33 22.77 -0.62
C LEU A 94 -6.53 23.72 -0.66
N ALA A 95 -7.31 23.64 -1.74
CA ALA A 95 -8.64 24.22 -1.73
C ALA A 95 -9.56 23.39 -0.82
N GLU A 96 -10.52 24.02 -0.16
CA GLU A 96 -11.49 23.33 0.74
C GLU A 96 -12.22 22.16 0.05
N ALA A 97 -12.46 22.24 -1.27
CA ALA A 97 -13.04 21.14 -2.03
C ALA A 97 -12.09 19.95 -2.18
N ASP A 98 -10.80 20.20 -2.34
CA ASP A 98 -9.78 19.16 -2.43
C ASP A 98 -9.50 18.54 -1.06
N GLU A 99 -9.51 19.34 0.02
CA GLU A 99 -9.42 18.84 1.41
C GLU A 99 -10.54 17.86 1.75
N ARG A 100 -11.79 18.20 1.42
CA ARG A 100 -12.93 17.28 1.64
C ARG A 100 -12.81 16.00 0.83
N PHE A 101 -12.34 16.10 -0.42
CA PHE A 101 -12.12 14.92 -1.25
C PHE A 101 -10.98 14.05 -0.71
N TRP A 102 -9.99 14.66 -0.07
CA TRP A 102 -8.94 13.97 0.68
C TRP A 102 -9.53 13.11 1.81
N ASP A 103 -10.37 13.72 2.64
CA ASP A 103 -11.06 13.01 3.73
C ASP A 103 -11.92 11.85 3.19
N GLU A 104 -12.56 12.01 2.03
CA GLU A 104 -13.33 10.95 1.37
C GLU A 104 -12.44 9.77 0.91
N LEU A 105 -11.23 10.03 0.41
CA LEU A 105 -10.30 8.97 0.02
C LEU A 105 -9.81 8.17 1.24
N ASP A 106 -9.47 8.88 2.33
CA ASP A 106 -9.07 8.24 3.58
C ASP A 106 -10.22 7.44 4.19
N ALA A 107 -11.44 7.98 4.17
CA ALA A 107 -12.62 7.26 4.64
C ALA A 107 -12.87 5.98 3.81
N HIS A 108 -12.68 6.02 2.49
CA HIS A 108 -12.77 4.82 1.66
C HIS A 108 -11.68 3.79 1.97
N TRP A 109 -10.46 4.23 2.29
CA TRP A 109 -9.38 3.34 2.72
C TRP A 109 -9.79 2.55 3.96
N PHE A 110 -10.23 3.24 5.01
CA PHE A 110 -10.65 2.58 6.25
C PHE A 110 -11.89 1.70 6.05
N ALA A 111 -12.81 2.09 5.16
CA ALA A 111 -13.98 1.26 4.84
C ALA A 111 -13.65 -0.06 4.12
N PHE A 112 -12.44 -0.19 3.56
CA PHE A 112 -11.99 -1.45 2.97
C PHE A 112 -11.43 -2.43 4.01
N ASP A 113 -11.17 -2.03 5.26
CA ASP A 113 -10.55 -2.91 6.27
C ASP A 113 -9.31 -3.66 5.72
N VAL A 114 -8.43 -2.93 5.02
CA VAL A 114 -7.33 -3.52 4.24
C VAL A 114 -6.41 -4.39 5.10
N THR A 115 -6.10 -3.95 6.32
CA THR A 115 -5.27 -4.70 7.26
C THR A 115 -5.93 -6.01 7.68
N GLU A 116 -7.24 -6.03 7.92
CA GLU A 116 -7.97 -7.28 8.19
C GLU A 116 -7.97 -8.22 6.98
N GLN A 117 -8.13 -7.70 5.76
CA GLN A 117 -8.04 -8.51 4.55
C GLN A 117 -6.65 -9.13 4.37
N LEU A 118 -5.59 -8.38 4.69
CA LEU A 118 -4.21 -8.88 4.66
C LEU A 118 -3.97 -9.93 5.76
N ASP A 119 -4.48 -9.72 6.97
CA ASP A 119 -4.41 -10.70 8.06
C ASP A 119 -5.02 -12.05 7.65
N LEU A 120 -6.16 -12.03 6.95
CA LEU A 120 -6.81 -13.25 6.45
C LEU A 120 -6.01 -13.95 5.35
N LEU A 121 -5.20 -13.22 4.59
CA LEU A 121 -4.32 -13.77 3.56
C LEU A 121 -3.06 -14.42 4.13
N SER A 122 -2.66 -14.08 5.37
CA SER A 122 -1.42 -14.58 6.00
C SER A 122 -1.30 -16.11 5.97
N SER A 123 -2.39 -16.83 6.23
CA SER A 123 -2.43 -18.30 6.24
C SER A 123 -2.24 -18.93 4.85
N HIS A 124 -2.65 -18.24 3.78
CA HIS A 124 -2.58 -18.75 2.41
C HIS A 124 -1.23 -18.45 1.74
N VAL A 125 -0.53 -17.43 2.21
CA VAL A 125 0.75 -16.99 1.66
C VAL A 125 1.92 -17.81 2.28
N GLN A 126 1.69 -18.38 3.45
CA GLN A 126 2.59 -19.28 4.17
C GLN A 126 2.78 -20.63 3.42
N ASP A 127 1.69 -21.23 2.94
CA ASP A 127 1.74 -22.48 2.17
C ASP A 127 2.47 -22.31 0.82
N ALA A 128 2.46 -21.10 0.24
CA ALA A 128 3.09 -20.84 -1.06
C ALA A 128 4.62 -20.64 -0.98
N SER A 129 5.20 -20.47 0.21
CA SER A 129 6.66 -20.39 0.40
C SER A 129 7.33 -21.75 0.60
N GLU A 130 6.55 -22.82 0.82
CA GLU A 130 7.07 -24.17 1.10
C GLU A 130 7.07 -25.10 -0.14
N VAL A 131 6.58 -24.65 -1.29
CA VAL A 131 6.26 -25.53 -2.44
C VAL A 131 7.30 -25.48 -3.59
N ASP A 132 8.33 -24.64 -3.50
CA ASP A 132 9.42 -24.61 -4.47
C ASP A 132 10.65 -25.39 -3.97
N GLU A 133 10.58 -26.73 -3.97
CA GLU A 133 11.75 -27.65 -3.96
C GLU A 133 11.80 -28.51 -5.24
#